data_AF-S8C7D9-F1
#
_entry.id   AF-S8C7D9-F1
#
_cell.length_a   1.000
_cell.length_b   1.000
_cell.length_c   1.000
_cell.angle_alpha   90.00
_cell.angle_beta   90.00
_cell.angle_gamma   90.00
#
_symmetry.space_group_name_H-M   'P 1'
#
loop_
_entity.id
_entity.type
_entity.pdbx_description
1 polymer ?
#
loop_
_entity_poly.entity_id
_entity_poly.type
_entity_poly.pdbx_seq_one_letter_code
_entity_poly.pdbx_strand_id
1 'polypeptide(L)'
;KDSLMEISFHIPNTNTRFVGDENHPSAQVFRDRIISMADVGPGGEEAVVTFDGIAILTPRGRYNVELHLSFIHLQGQANDFKIQYSSVIRVFWLPKSNQPHTFVIVTLDPPIRKGQTLYPHIVMQFETDAVMDTTLSMSEELCNTKYKDRLKLEHKGLIHEVFVSVLRGLSGAKVTKPGNFRSNQDGYAVKSSLKAEDGVLYPLEKSFFFLPKPPTLILHEE
;
A
#
# COMPACT_ATOMS: atom_id res chain seq x y z
N LYS A 1 -0.11 -9.78 31.25
CA LYS A 1 -0.90 -8.54 31.09
C LYS A 1 -1.74 -8.77 29.85
N ASP A 2 -3.04 -8.93 30.00
CA ASP A 2 -3.92 -9.19 28.87
C ASP A 2 -4.16 -7.88 28.12
N SER A 3 -3.86 -7.89 26.83
CA SER A 3 -4.11 -6.76 25.93
C SER A 3 -5.33 -7.09 25.10
N LEU A 4 -6.30 -6.18 25.08
CA LEU A 4 -7.42 -6.22 24.15
C LEU A 4 -6.88 -6.05 22.72
N MET A 5 -7.05 -7.07 21.87
CA MET A 5 -6.52 -7.05 20.50
C MET A 5 -7.58 -6.60 19.48
N GLU A 6 -8.84 -7.02 19.65
CA GLU A 6 -9.92 -6.72 18.72
C GLU A 6 -11.26 -6.71 19.45
N ILE A 7 -12.14 -5.76 19.10
CA ILE A 7 -13.57 -5.76 19.45
C ILE A 7 -14.36 -5.53 18.17
N SER A 8 -15.41 -6.33 17.96
CA SER A 8 -16.35 -6.15 16.85
C SER A 8 -17.75 -5.84 17.38
N PHE A 9 -18.43 -4.88 16.75
CA PHE A 9 -19.82 -4.51 17.06
C PHE A 9 -20.72 -4.76 15.86
N HIS A 10 -21.95 -5.22 16.10
CA HIS A 10 -23.00 -5.22 15.09
C HIS A 10 -23.84 -3.96 15.22
N ILE A 11 -23.86 -3.13 14.18
CA ILE A 11 -24.67 -1.91 14.11
C ILE A 11 -25.75 -2.10 13.03
N PRO A 12 -27.04 -2.21 13.39
CA PRO A 12 -28.11 -2.37 12.42
C PRO A 12 -28.23 -1.15 11.49
N ASN A 13 -28.61 -1.36 10.23
CA ASN A 13 -28.84 -0.27 9.28
C ASN A 13 -30.06 0.61 9.65
N THR A 14 -30.93 0.15 10.55
CA THR A 14 -32.06 0.91 11.11
C THR A 14 -31.67 1.71 12.36
N ASN A 15 -30.38 1.95 12.60
CA ASN A 15 -29.92 2.63 13.81
C ASN A 15 -30.35 4.10 13.80
N THR A 16 -31.07 4.52 14.84
CA THR A 16 -31.58 5.89 14.99
C THR A 16 -30.64 6.82 15.75
N ARG A 17 -29.59 6.28 16.39
CA ARG A 17 -28.58 7.05 17.14
C ARG A 17 -27.37 7.44 16.30
N PHE A 18 -26.97 6.58 15.37
CA PHE A 18 -25.90 6.80 14.40
C PHE A 18 -26.50 6.74 13.01
N VAL A 19 -27.16 7.82 12.61
CA VAL A 19 -27.82 7.90 11.29
C VAL A 19 -26.73 8.09 10.23
N GLY A 20 -26.57 7.09 9.36
CA GLY A 20 -25.69 7.16 8.20
C GLY A 20 -26.47 7.46 6.92
N ASP A 21 -25.74 7.69 5.82
CA ASP A 21 -26.28 7.84 4.48
C ASP A 21 -25.82 6.69 3.54
N GLU A 22 -26.18 6.76 2.25
CA GLU A 22 -25.85 5.72 1.26
C GLU A 22 -24.33 5.49 1.10
N ASN A 23 -23.53 6.54 1.28
CA ASN A 23 -22.07 6.48 1.14
C ASN A 23 -21.37 6.25 2.49
N HIS A 24 -22.05 6.55 3.60
CA HIS A 24 -21.51 6.54 4.94
C HIS A 24 -22.46 5.83 5.93
N PRO A 25 -22.41 4.48 6.02
CA PRO A 25 -23.33 3.69 6.83
C PRO A 25 -23.27 4.00 8.34
N SER A 26 -24.34 3.69 9.06
CA SER A 26 -24.44 3.83 10.52
C SER A 26 -23.27 3.23 11.32
N ALA A 27 -22.69 2.13 10.82
CA ALA A 27 -21.52 1.50 11.43
C ALA A 27 -20.25 2.36 11.30
N GLN A 28 -20.06 3.06 10.19
CA GLN A 28 -18.95 3.99 9.99
C GLN A 28 -19.11 5.23 10.89
N VAL A 29 -20.32 5.82 10.95
CA VAL A 29 -20.62 6.93 11.85
C VAL A 29 -20.30 6.58 13.32
N PHE A 30 -20.68 5.37 13.74
CA PHE A 30 -20.37 4.90 15.09
C PHE A 30 -18.86 4.76 15.32
N ARG A 31 -18.14 4.19 14.35
CA ARG A 31 -16.69 4.04 14.40
C ARG A 31 -15.99 5.39 14.51
N ASP A 32 -16.35 6.37 13.69
CA ASP A 32 -15.74 7.70 13.69
C ASP A 32 -15.97 8.42 15.02
N ARG A 33 -17.14 8.17 15.63
CA ARG A 33 -17.44 8.66 16.98
C ARG A 33 -16.59 7.98 18.06
N ILE A 34 -16.34 6.67 17.97
CA ILE A 34 -15.38 6.01 18.86
C ILE A 34 -13.98 6.61 18.68
N ILE A 35 -13.53 6.79 17.44
CA ILE A 35 -12.20 7.34 17.13
C ILE A 35 -12.03 8.76 17.69
N SER A 36 -13.07 9.58 17.64
CA SER A 36 -13.03 10.96 18.16
C SER A 36 -13.13 11.05 19.69
N MET A 37 -13.78 10.11 20.38
CA MET A 37 -13.90 10.10 21.85
C MET A 37 -12.80 9.30 22.55
N ALA A 38 -12.31 8.24 21.91
CA ALA A 38 -11.12 7.58 22.38
C ALA A 38 -9.94 8.52 22.08
N ASP A 39 -9.03 8.74 23.03
CA ASP A 39 -7.72 9.40 22.79
C ASP A 39 -6.80 8.45 21.98
N VAL A 40 -7.42 7.80 21.01
CA VAL A 40 -7.00 6.84 20.01
C VAL A 40 -7.46 7.35 18.64
N GLY A 41 -7.85 8.64 18.57
CA GLY A 41 -7.72 9.40 17.35
C GLY A 41 -6.30 9.23 16.81
N PRO A 42 -6.08 9.32 15.50
CA PRO A 42 -4.71 9.48 15.04
C PRO A 42 -4.17 10.68 15.83
N GLY A 43 -3.19 10.47 16.71
CA GLY A 43 -2.31 11.56 17.13
C GLY A 43 -1.81 12.14 15.82
N GLY A 44 -2.44 13.24 15.41
CA GLY A 44 -2.66 13.56 14.01
C GLY A 44 -1.39 14.05 13.36
N GLU A 45 -0.49 13.14 13.02
CA GLU A 45 0.39 13.37 11.91
C GLU A 45 -0.52 13.50 10.69
N GLU A 46 -0.60 14.70 10.15
CA GLU A 46 -1.23 14.95 8.86
C GLU A 46 -0.55 14.05 7.82
N ALA A 47 -1.33 13.48 6.91
CA ALA A 47 -0.75 12.67 5.84
C ALA A 47 0.24 13.55 5.06
N VAL A 48 1.47 13.07 4.93
CA VAL A 48 2.51 13.74 4.15
C VAL A 48 2.08 13.85 2.70
N VAL A 49 1.41 12.81 2.19
CA VAL A 49 0.79 12.76 0.86
C VAL A 49 -0.28 11.68 0.84
N THR A 50 -1.32 11.91 0.04
CA THR A 50 -2.42 10.97 -0.20
C THR A 50 -2.48 10.59 -1.67
N PHE A 51 -2.65 9.29 -1.94
CA PHE A 51 -2.86 8.74 -3.27
C PHE A 51 -4.26 8.15 -3.34
N ASP A 52 -5.17 8.82 -4.03
CA ASP A 52 -6.58 8.48 -4.01
C ASP A 52 -6.93 7.33 -4.97
N GLY A 53 -7.83 6.45 -4.50
CA GLY A 53 -8.47 5.45 -5.35
C GLY A 53 -7.51 4.46 -6.00
N ILE A 54 -6.40 4.11 -5.34
CA ILE A 54 -5.43 3.14 -5.82
C ILE A 54 -6.04 1.73 -5.81
N ALA A 55 -5.89 1.01 -6.91
CA ALA A 55 -6.32 -0.37 -7.03
C ALA A 55 -5.31 -1.29 -6.33
N ILE A 56 -5.72 -1.93 -5.23
CA ILE A 56 -4.94 -2.96 -4.55
C ILE A 56 -5.50 -4.32 -4.95
N LEU A 57 -4.67 -5.15 -5.58
CA LEU A 57 -5.03 -6.50 -6.02
C LEU A 57 -5.00 -7.49 -4.86
N THR A 58 -4.10 -7.29 -3.90
CA THR A 58 -3.93 -8.13 -2.72
C THR A 58 -3.53 -7.25 -1.53
N PRO A 59 -4.30 -7.21 -0.43
CA PRO A 59 -5.69 -7.66 -0.30
C PRO A 59 -6.62 -6.85 -1.22
N ARG A 60 -7.48 -7.54 -1.98
CA ARG A 60 -8.30 -6.93 -3.03
C ARG A 60 -9.18 -5.79 -2.49
N GLY A 61 -9.11 -4.64 -3.13
CA GLY A 61 -9.96 -3.48 -2.87
C GLY A 61 -9.45 -2.21 -3.54
N ARG A 62 -10.20 -1.12 -3.38
CA ARG A 62 -9.78 0.22 -3.79
C ARG A 62 -9.59 1.05 -2.53
N TYR A 63 -8.43 1.68 -2.41
CA TYR A 63 -8.01 2.35 -1.19
C TYR A 63 -7.44 3.73 -1.51
N ASN A 64 -7.66 4.67 -0.61
CA ASN A 64 -6.82 5.85 -0.51
C ASN A 64 -5.58 5.44 0.28
N VAL A 65 -4.40 5.67 -0.30
CA VAL A 65 -3.12 5.32 0.33
C VAL A 65 -2.51 6.60 0.86
N GLU A 66 -2.53 6.76 2.19
CA GLU A 66 -1.93 7.89 2.87
C GLU A 66 -0.54 7.48 3.39
N LEU A 67 0.46 8.29 3.10
CA LEU A 67 1.80 8.12 3.65
C LEU A 67 1.96 9.12 4.80
N HIS A 68 2.16 8.61 6.02
CA HIS A 68 2.43 9.41 7.21
C HIS A 68 3.93 9.38 7.52
N LEU A 69 4.41 10.13 8.51
CA LEU A 69 5.84 10.16 8.84
C LEU A 69 6.34 8.82 9.42
N SER A 70 5.46 8.06 10.05
CA SER A 70 5.80 6.82 10.77
C SER A 70 5.14 5.54 10.22
N PHE A 71 4.07 5.66 9.42
CA PHE A 71 3.30 4.53 8.91
C PHE A 71 2.65 4.82 7.54
N ILE A 72 2.19 3.76 6.88
CA ILE A 72 1.27 3.78 5.74
C ILE A 72 -0.14 3.55 6.27
N HIS A 73 -1.11 4.32 5.80
CA HIS A 73 -2.52 4.08 6.08
C HIS A 73 -3.26 3.78 4.77
N LEU A 74 -3.80 2.56 4.68
CA LEU A 74 -4.65 2.13 3.57
C LEU A 74 -6.10 2.32 4.02
N GLN A 75 -6.73 3.40 3.57
CA GLN A 75 -8.11 3.69 3.89
C GLN A 75 -9.03 3.12 2.82
N GLY A 76 -9.87 2.16 3.17
CA GLY A 76 -10.81 1.50 2.27
C GLY A 76 -12.22 1.51 2.86
N GLN A 77 -13.23 1.47 2.00
CA GLN A 77 -14.63 1.58 2.44
C GLN A 77 -15.03 0.56 3.53
N ALA A 78 -14.51 -0.66 3.45
CA ALA A 78 -14.86 -1.75 4.37
C ALA A 78 -13.74 -2.16 5.32
N ASN A 79 -12.49 -1.82 5.00
CA ASN A 79 -11.33 -2.25 5.79
C ASN A 79 -10.27 -1.16 5.70
N ASP A 80 -9.67 -0.85 6.85
CA ASP A 80 -8.55 0.07 6.95
C ASP A 80 -7.33 -0.67 7.51
N PHE A 81 -6.14 -0.36 6.99
CA PHE A 81 -4.89 -0.95 7.49
C PHE A 81 -3.90 0.15 7.83
N LYS A 82 -3.40 0.13 9.07
CA LYS A 82 -2.28 0.97 9.51
C LYS A 82 -1.02 0.11 9.60
N ILE A 83 -0.02 0.44 8.79
CA ILE A 83 1.18 -0.39 8.59
C ILE A 83 2.41 0.43 8.96
N GLN A 84 3.11 0.02 10.01
CA GLN A 84 4.33 0.70 10.43
C GLN A 84 5.44 0.52 9.38
N TYR A 85 6.25 1.56 9.15
CA TYR A 85 7.37 1.44 8.21
C TYR A 85 8.40 0.39 8.63
N SER A 86 8.53 0.12 9.92
CA SER A 86 9.38 -0.95 10.45
C SER A 86 9.01 -2.34 9.93
N SER A 87 7.74 -2.54 9.53
CA SER A 87 7.28 -3.79 8.95
C SER A 87 7.55 -3.88 7.45
N VAL A 88 7.93 -2.78 6.79
CA VAL A 88 8.20 -2.76 5.35
C VAL A 88 9.62 -3.26 5.08
N ILE A 89 9.72 -4.52 4.62
CA ILE A 89 11.01 -5.15 4.35
C ILE A 89 11.57 -4.75 2.99
N ARG A 90 10.71 -4.71 1.97
CA ARG A 90 11.13 -4.44 0.59
C ARG A 90 9.97 -3.91 -0.24
N VAL A 91 10.31 -2.99 -1.14
CA VAL A 91 9.39 -2.49 -2.17
C VAL A 91 9.86 -3.01 -3.52
N PHE A 92 8.94 -3.49 -4.34
CA PHE A 92 9.21 -3.90 -5.71
C PHE A 92 8.45 -2.96 -6.65
N TRP A 93 9.12 -2.49 -7.70
CA TRP A 93 8.53 -1.69 -8.76
C TRP A 93 8.65 -2.49 -10.05
N LEU A 94 7.54 -3.02 -10.55
CA LEU A 94 7.51 -4.02 -11.62
C LEU A 94 6.50 -3.61 -12.71
N PRO A 95 6.93 -3.03 -13.84
CA PRO A 95 6.06 -2.68 -14.96
C PRO A 95 5.48 -3.95 -15.61
N LYS A 96 4.22 -3.89 -16.06
CA LYS A 96 3.63 -4.96 -16.87
C LYS A 96 4.00 -4.76 -18.33
N SER A 97 4.31 -5.85 -19.01
CA SER A 97 4.48 -5.85 -20.46
C SER A 97 3.12 -5.88 -21.15
N ASN A 98 2.97 -5.07 -22.20
CA ASN A 98 1.76 -5.00 -23.04
C ASN A 98 0.47 -4.59 -22.29
N GLN A 99 0.58 -3.99 -21.12
CA GLN A 99 -0.54 -3.40 -20.38
C GLN A 99 -0.11 -2.06 -19.79
N PRO A 100 -0.99 -1.05 -19.75
CA PRO A 100 -0.67 0.29 -19.25
C PRO A 100 -0.67 0.34 -17.72
N HIS A 101 -0.06 -0.67 -17.08
CA HIS A 101 -0.03 -0.76 -15.63
C HIS A 101 1.36 -1.12 -15.11
N THR A 102 1.66 -0.57 -13.94
CA THR A 102 2.86 -0.89 -13.18
C THR A 102 2.44 -1.42 -11.82
N PHE A 103 3.01 -2.56 -11.42
CA PHE A 103 2.85 -3.08 -10.08
C PHE A 103 3.85 -2.45 -9.12
N VAL A 104 3.34 -2.01 -7.97
CA VAL A 104 4.18 -1.70 -6.81
C VAL A 104 3.80 -2.66 -5.70
N ILE A 105 4.77 -3.42 -5.21
CA ILE A 105 4.54 -4.46 -4.20
C ILE A 105 5.30 -4.10 -2.93
N VAL A 106 4.58 -4.00 -1.82
CA VAL A 106 5.15 -3.76 -0.49
C VAL A 106 5.16 -5.09 0.24
N THR A 107 6.35 -5.62 0.49
CA THR A 107 6.55 -6.86 1.28
C THR A 107 6.69 -6.51 2.74
N LEU A 108 5.94 -7.22 3.57
CA LEU A 108 5.76 -6.95 4.98
C LEU A 108 6.21 -8.12 5.86
N ASP A 109 6.85 -7.80 6.96
CA ASP A 109 7.11 -8.70 8.07
C ASP A 109 6.98 -7.91 9.40
N PRO A 110 5.99 -8.19 10.27
CA PRO A 110 4.95 -9.20 10.11
C PRO A 110 3.91 -8.86 9.01
N PRO A 111 3.21 -9.86 8.44
CA PRO A 111 2.14 -9.66 7.47
C PRO A 111 0.91 -8.96 8.08
N ILE A 112 0.16 -8.20 7.28
CA ILE A 112 -1.14 -7.68 7.72
C ILE A 112 -2.20 -8.79 7.73
N ARG A 113 -3.18 -8.66 8.63
CA ARG A 113 -4.27 -9.62 8.77
C ARG A 113 -5.59 -9.02 8.30
N LYS A 114 -6.37 -9.77 7.52
CA LYS A 114 -7.77 -9.47 7.23
C LYS A 114 -8.60 -10.72 7.50
N GLY A 115 -9.33 -10.72 8.62
CA GLY A 115 -9.98 -11.93 9.14
C GLY A 115 -8.95 -13.02 9.45
N GLN A 116 -9.13 -14.22 8.89
CA GLN A 116 -8.20 -15.33 9.10
C GLN A 116 -6.98 -15.31 8.16
N THR A 117 -7.00 -14.48 7.12
CA THR A 117 -5.97 -14.47 6.08
C THR A 117 -4.86 -13.47 6.43
N LEU A 118 -3.61 -13.91 6.28
CA LEU A 118 -2.42 -13.07 6.38
C LEU A 118 -1.94 -12.67 4.98
N TYR A 119 -1.56 -11.40 4.82
CA TYR A 119 -1.05 -10.82 3.59
C TYR A 119 0.38 -10.32 3.83
N PRO A 120 1.40 -11.11 3.47
CA PRO A 120 2.80 -10.67 3.52
C PRO A 120 3.15 -9.71 2.38
N HIS A 121 2.31 -9.60 1.36
CA HIS A 121 2.52 -8.71 0.23
C HIS A 121 1.28 -7.88 -0.04
N ILE A 122 1.46 -6.57 -0.15
CA ILE A 122 0.45 -5.65 -0.67
C ILE A 122 0.78 -5.37 -2.13
N VAL A 123 -0.11 -5.76 -3.04
CA VAL A 123 0.09 -5.59 -4.49
C VAL A 123 -0.78 -4.44 -4.97
N MET A 124 -0.16 -3.30 -5.27
CA MET A 124 -0.81 -2.11 -5.81
C MET A 124 -0.63 -2.08 -7.33
N GLN A 125 -1.67 -1.68 -8.04
CA GLN A 125 -1.65 -1.48 -9.48
C GLN A 125 -1.87 0.01 -9.79
N PHE A 126 -0.85 0.61 -10.40
CA PHE A 126 -0.90 1.97 -10.91
C PHE A 126 -1.07 1.96 -12.42
N GLU A 127 -1.74 2.96 -12.96
CA GLU A 127 -1.69 3.27 -14.39
C GLU A 127 -0.31 3.85 -14.72
N THR A 128 0.34 3.32 -15.78
CA THR A 128 1.74 3.64 -16.07
C THR A 128 1.93 5.11 -16.45
N ASP A 129 1.01 5.66 -17.24
CA ASP A 129 1.15 7.03 -17.78
C ASP A 129 0.46 8.10 -16.92
N ALA A 130 -0.17 7.69 -15.81
CA ALA A 130 -0.83 8.62 -14.92
C ALA A 130 0.20 9.51 -14.21
N VAL A 131 0.05 10.83 -14.37
CA VAL A 131 0.92 11.83 -13.76
C VAL A 131 0.33 12.39 -12.48
N MET A 132 1.19 12.78 -11.55
CA MET A 132 0.83 13.46 -10.33
C MET A 132 1.81 14.61 -10.08
N ASP A 133 1.28 15.72 -9.57
CA ASP A 133 2.01 16.89 -9.11
C ASP A 133 1.55 17.16 -7.68
N THR A 134 2.45 17.02 -6.71
CA THR A 134 2.11 17.07 -5.29
C THR A 134 3.22 17.72 -4.48
N THR A 135 2.84 18.42 -3.42
CA THR A 135 3.75 18.99 -2.43
C THR A 135 3.53 18.25 -1.12
N LEU A 136 4.60 17.75 -0.53
CA LEU A 136 4.55 17.00 0.71
C LEU A 136 4.14 17.92 1.88
N SER A 137 3.11 17.53 2.61
CA SER A 137 2.65 18.23 3.82
C SER A 137 3.58 17.93 5.00
N MET A 138 4.77 18.52 4.99
CA MET A 138 5.72 18.48 6.11
C MET A 138 6.51 19.78 6.23
N SER A 139 7.00 20.10 7.43
CA SER A 139 7.80 21.32 7.62
C SER A 139 9.14 21.23 6.86
N GLU A 140 9.56 22.35 6.26
CA GLU A 140 10.84 22.44 5.56
C GLU A 140 12.03 22.09 6.47
N GLU A 141 11.95 22.46 7.76
CA GLU A 141 12.95 22.11 8.76
C GLU A 141 13.08 20.60 8.92
N LEU A 142 11.97 19.86 9.03
CA LEU A 142 11.98 18.40 9.15
C LEU A 142 12.50 17.74 7.87
N CYS A 143 12.07 18.24 6.72
CA CYS A 143 12.54 17.77 5.42
C CYS A 143 14.07 17.96 5.30
N ASN A 144 14.58 19.15 5.62
CA ASN A 144 16.00 19.50 5.50
C ASN A 144 16.90 18.86 6.56
N THR A 145 16.37 18.51 7.73
CA THR A 145 17.17 17.90 8.81
C THR A 145 17.19 16.37 8.71
N LYS A 146 16.03 15.75 8.47
CA LYS A 146 15.87 14.29 8.54
C LYS A 146 15.81 13.61 7.18
N TYR A 147 15.30 14.29 6.15
CA TYR A 147 14.98 13.69 4.86
C TYR A 147 15.68 14.34 3.66
N LYS A 148 16.62 15.27 3.85
CA LYS A 148 17.23 16.10 2.80
C LYS A 148 17.81 15.30 1.63
N ASP A 149 18.41 14.16 1.92
CA ASP A 149 19.02 13.28 0.91
C ASP A 149 18.05 12.23 0.35
N ARG A 150 16.81 12.21 0.83
CA ARG A 150 15.83 11.14 0.60
C ARG A 150 14.52 11.63 -0.01
N LEU A 151 14.06 12.83 0.32
CA LEU A 151 12.80 13.41 -0.13
C LEU A 151 13.01 14.83 -0.63
N LYS A 152 12.17 15.24 -1.58
CA LYS A 152 12.02 16.63 -1.98
C LYS A 152 10.64 17.08 -1.52
N LEU A 153 10.46 18.37 -1.27
CA LEU A 153 9.15 18.88 -0.86
C LEU A 153 8.15 18.79 -2.02
N GLU A 154 8.60 19.07 -3.24
CA GLU A 154 7.78 19.01 -4.45
C GLU A 154 8.13 17.76 -5.27
N HIS A 155 7.09 17.08 -5.72
CA HIS A 155 7.19 15.89 -6.55
C HIS A 155 6.26 15.99 -7.76
N LYS A 156 6.85 15.89 -8.96
CA LYS A 156 6.14 15.87 -10.23
C LYS A 156 6.64 14.72 -11.09
N GLY A 157 5.73 13.91 -11.61
CA GLY A 157 6.08 12.78 -12.48
C GLY A 157 4.98 11.73 -12.54
N LEU A 158 5.34 10.51 -12.95
CA LEU A 158 4.42 9.38 -12.98
C LEU A 158 4.05 8.98 -11.54
N ILE A 159 2.77 8.75 -11.28
CA ILE A 159 2.23 8.49 -9.94
C ILE A 159 2.94 7.34 -9.24
N HIS A 160 3.30 6.28 -9.96
CA HIS A 160 4.02 5.13 -9.41
C HIS A 160 5.47 5.47 -9.03
N GLU A 161 6.13 6.38 -9.75
CA GLU A 161 7.48 6.83 -9.42
C GLU A 161 7.47 7.74 -8.21
N VAL A 162 6.51 8.67 -8.16
CA VAL A 162 6.31 9.56 -7.01
C VAL A 162 6.00 8.72 -5.77
N PHE A 163 5.07 7.76 -5.87
CA PHE A 163 4.73 6.85 -4.78
C PHE A 163 5.95 6.09 -4.24
N VAL A 164 6.71 5.43 -5.13
CA VAL A 164 7.90 4.65 -4.72
C VAL A 164 8.99 5.55 -4.15
N SER A 165 9.18 6.75 -4.69
CA SER A 165 10.16 7.73 -4.21
C SER A 165 9.83 8.18 -2.78
N VAL A 166 8.58 8.61 -2.56
CA VAL A 166 8.12 9.09 -1.24
C VAL A 166 8.14 7.95 -0.23
N LEU A 167 7.59 6.79 -0.58
CA LEU A 167 7.58 5.62 0.31
C LEU A 167 9.01 5.19 0.67
N ARG A 168 9.94 5.16 -0.28
CA ARG A 168 11.36 4.87 0.00
C ARG A 168 11.98 5.90 0.94
N GLY A 169 11.69 7.18 0.74
CA GLY A 169 12.26 8.24 1.57
C GLY A 169 11.78 8.19 3.02
N LEU A 170 10.49 7.88 3.23
CA LEU A 170 9.87 7.75 4.55
C LEU A 170 10.23 6.43 5.24
N SER A 171 10.09 5.29 4.55
CA SER A 171 10.33 3.97 5.14
C SER A 171 11.80 3.55 5.20
N GLY A 172 12.65 4.12 4.34
CA GLY A 172 14.02 3.64 4.12
C GLY A 172 14.12 2.28 3.43
N ALA A 173 12.99 1.69 3.01
CA ALA A 173 12.96 0.37 2.39
C ALA A 173 13.69 0.37 1.04
N LYS A 174 14.41 -0.73 0.76
CA LYS A 174 15.07 -0.91 -0.52
C LYS A 174 14.03 -1.18 -1.61
N VAL A 175 14.22 -0.52 -2.76
CA VAL A 175 13.40 -0.70 -3.94
C VAL A 175 14.10 -1.67 -4.89
N THR A 176 13.42 -2.75 -5.27
CA THR A 176 13.86 -3.69 -6.29
C THR A 176 13.14 -3.39 -7.60
N LYS A 177 13.91 -3.13 -8.66
CA LYS A 177 13.42 -2.93 -10.02
C LYS A 177 13.62 -4.21 -10.83
N PRO A 178 13.05 -4.32 -12.05
CA PRO A 178 13.35 -5.45 -12.91
C PRO A 178 14.85 -5.51 -13.23
N GLY A 179 15.38 -6.73 -13.35
CA GLY A 179 16.76 -6.94 -13.76
C GLY A 179 16.97 -6.84 -15.28
N ASN A 180 18.04 -7.48 -15.73
CA ASN A 180 18.42 -7.53 -17.15
C ASN A 180 17.60 -8.52 -17.98
N PHE A 181 16.74 -9.33 -17.36
CA PHE A 181 15.89 -10.29 -18.06
C PHE A 181 14.97 -9.57 -19.07
N ARG A 182 14.88 -10.13 -20.29
CA ARG A 182 13.92 -9.74 -21.31
C ARG A 182 13.27 -10.98 -21.90
N SER A 183 11.95 -10.97 -22.02
CA SER A 183 11.19 -12.00 -22.71
C SER A 183 11.28 -11.81 -24.23
N ASN A 184 10.74 -12.75 -25.00
CA ASN A 184 10.67 -12.66 -26.47
C ASN A 184 9.85 -11.46 -27.00
N GLN A 185 9.13 -10.75 -26.12
CA GLN A 185 8.38 -9.53 -26.45
C GLN A 185 9.02 -8.29 -25.81
N ASP A 186 10.33 -8.36 -25.52
CA ASP A 186 11.10 -7.33 -24.80
C ASP A 186 10.51 -6.94 -23.44
N GLY A 187 9.74 -7.85 -22.84
CA GLY A 187 9.08 -7.66 -21.56
C GLY A 187 9.93 -8.06 -20.36
N TYR A 188 9.59 -7.56 -19.17
CA TYR A 188 10.28 -7.88 -17.92
C TYR A 188 9.78 -9.14 -17.22
N ALA A 189 8.74 -9.76 -17.76
CA ALA A 189 8.06 -10.90 -17.15
C ALA A 189 7.68 -11.93 -18.21
N VAL A 190 7.38 -13.14 -17.75
CA VAL A 190 6.87 -14.24 -18.56
C VAL A 190 5.48 -14.62 -18.08
N LYS A 191 4.53 -14.82 -19.01
CA LYS A 191 3.22 -15.37 -18.67
C LYS A 191 3.39 -16.77 -18.11
N SER A 192 2.73 -17.06 -17.00
CA SER A 192 2.82 -18.34 -16.31
C SER A 192 1.56 -18.55 -15.48
N SER A 193 1.39 -19.76 -14.96
CA SER A 193 0.31 -20.09 -14.03
C SER A 193 0.91 -20.73 -12.79
N LEU A 194 0.41 -20.34 -11.62
CA LEU A 194 0.79 -20.94 -10.35
C LEU A 194 -0.46 -21.61 -9.78
N LYS A 195 -0.43 -22.95 -9.73
CA LYS A 195 -1.62 -23.78 -9.46
C LYS A 195 -2.70 -23.48 -10.52
N ALA A 196 -3.90 -23.09 -10.08
CA ALA A 196 -5.04 -22.79 -10.95
C ALA A 196 -5.17 -21.29 -11.29
N GLU A 197 -4.20 -20.46 -10.91
CA GLU A 197 -4.25 -19.02 -11.12
C GLU A 197 -3.25 -18.61 -12.22
N ASP A 198 -3.75 -17.89 -13.22
CA ASP A 198 -2.94 -17.28 -14.26
C ASP A 198 -2.29 -15.99 -13.77
N GLY A 199 -1.07 -15.75 -14.21
CA GLY A 199 -0.29 -14.59 -13.81
C GLY A 199 0.94 -14.36 -14.66
N VAL A 200 1.89 -13.64 -14.07
CA VAL A 200 3.18 -13.33 -14.64
C VAL A 200 4.26 -13.60 -13.61
N LEU A 201 5.35 -14.21 -14.07
CA LEU A 201 6.56 -14.44 -13.29
C LEU A 201 7.60 -13.39 -13.69
N TYR A 202 8.11 -12.66 -12.71
CA TYR A 202 9.21 -11.71 -12.87
C TYR A 202 10.52 -12.35 -12.41
N PRO A 203 11.45 -12.66 -13.33
CA PRO A 203 12.83 -12.99 -12.97
C PRO A 203 13.55 -11.72 -12.51
N LEU A 204 13.93 -11.67 -11.24
CA LEU A 204 14.71 -10.58 -10.64
C LEU A 204 16.14 -11.08 -10.38
N GLU A 205 17.03 -10.18 -9.96
CA GLU A 205 18.45 -10.53 -9.76
C GLU A 205 18.68 -11.62 -8.71
N LYS A 206 17.84 -11.66 -7.66
CA LYS A 206 18.00 -12.54 -6.49
C LYS A 206 16.77 -13.37 -6.15
N SER A 207 15.74 -13.31 -6.99
CA SER A 207 14.44 -13.93 -6.69
C SER A 207 13.57 -14.00 -7.94
N PHE A 208 12.58 -14.88 -7.92
CA PHE A 208 11.41 -14.80 -8.80
C PHE A 208 10.22 -14.21 -8.04
N PHE A 209 9.38 -13.43 -8.72
CA PHE A 209 8.13 -12.95 -8.12
C PHE A 209 6.95 -13.27 -9.04
N PHE A 210 6.08 -14.17 -8.61
CA PHE A 210 4.82 -14.46 -9.28
C PHE A 210 3.70 -13.51 -8.82
N LEU A 211 2.99 -12.90 -9.77
CA LEU A 211 1.94 -11.89 -9.55
C LEU A 211 0.75 -12.12 -10.50
N PRO A 212 -0.45 -11.61 -10.16
CA PRO A 212 -0.80 -10.86 -8.95
C PRO A 212 -1.34 -11.73 -7.80
N LYS A 213 -1.74 -12.98 -8.07
CA LYS A 213 -2.47 -13.83 -7.12
C LYS A 213 -2.10 -15.32 -7.26
N PRO A 214 -1.72 -16.01 -6.16
CA PRO A 214 -1.22 -15.41 -4.92
C PRO A 214 0.14 -14.74 -5.18
N PRO A 215 0.40 -13.54 -4.65
CA PRO A 215 1.73 -12.95 -4.76
C PRO A 215 2.73 -13.88 -4.06
N THR A 216 3.70 -14.39 -4.82
CA THR A 216 4.65 -15.39 -4.33
C THR A 216 6.07 -14.97 -4.69
N LEU A 217 6.83 -14.56 -3.67
CA LEU A 217 8.25 -14.26 -3.79
C LEU A 217 9.05 -15.53 -3.50
N ILE A 218 9.92 -15.93 -4.43
CA ILE A 218 10.77 -17.12 -4.36
C ILE A 218 12.22 -16.65 -4.41
N LEU A 219 13.02 -16.88 -3.37
CA LEU A 219 14.41 -16.40 -3.35
C LEU A 219 15.32 -17.40 -4.08
N HIS A 220 16.42 -16.93 -4.69
CA HIS A 220 17.37 -17.84 -5.35
C HIS A 220 18.18 -18.70 -4.37
N GLU A 221 18.33 -18.24 -3.14
CA GLU A 221 19.11 -18.90 -2.09
C GLU A 221 18.27 -19.86 -1.24
N GLU A 222 17.00 -20.09 -1.64
CA GLU A 222 16.14 -21.16 -1.08
C GLU A 222 16.44 -22.53 -1.69
#